data_AF-A0A2V9T1B5-F1
#
_entry.id   AF-A0A2V9T1B5-F1
#
_cell.length_a   1.000
_cell.length_b   1.000
_cell.length_c   1.000
_cell.angle_alpha   90.00
_cell.angle_beta   90.00
_cell.angle_gamma   90.00
#
_symmetry.space_group_name_H-M   'P 1'
#
loop_
_entity.id
_entity.type
_entity.pdbx_description
1 polymer ?
#
loop_
_entity_poly.entity_id
_entity_poly.type
_entity_poly.pdbx_seq_one_letter_code
_entity_poly.pdbx_strand_id
1 'polypeptide(L)'
;MINFIVSLTMSTKTGFAQKLARWAGKVSFGTGEPETLSTADVVRDGGLSPVTLRHSLSIKTEGMIAPLYPIALWRHGMTRLVVALVCLFCVATPLLGRARASTAEPWQTYVDDTYQVTFRFPREWKRDPLYDDRPYFGVERPLPTAGRGFFQLLLMGEESDEPKQICKGLAEHVVRPFGENPTTRPMKVDGQSACLVWPSKDQGAPWDAAVVIKYPQPVEINGERYSILELDADKNYILAIIRTIRFISSARHNSPFLLEISPQNAKKTGTATWKADAPVSVILTMKNTSRRVLHVALTNPATDYRTTLMHNTDRVPVTENLQQMKEEVKSGHASTRNVLITLKPQQTCQDAIEIRSLYQRLTPGEYSLQVERDLPPELGKGIVESNTIKVTVID
;
A
#
# COMPACT_ATOMS: atom_id res chain seq x y z
N MET A 1 -48.44 -32.21 -16.81
CA MET A 1 -47.37 -31.50 -17.53
C MET A 1 -47.72 -30.01 -17.46
N ILE A 2 -47.04 -29.23 -16.63
CA ILE A 2 -47.23 -27.78 -16.55
C ILE A 2 -45.84 -27.17 -16.76
N ASN A 3 -45.64 -26.52 -17.90
CA ASN A 3 -44.42 -25.78 -18.17
C ASN A 3 -44.57 -24.37 -17.59
N PHE A 4 -43.73 -23.99 -16.64
CA PHE A 4 -43.53 -22.60 -16.28
C PHE A 4 -42.40 -22.03 -17.16
N ILE A 5 -42.71 -21.01 -17.95
CA ILE A 5 -41.73 -20.21 -18.67
C ILE A 5 -41.48 -18.96 -17.84
N VAL A 6 -40.27 -18.79 -17.32
CA VAL A 6 -39.84 -17.52 -16.71
C VAL A 6 -38.93 -16.82 -17.71
N SER A 7 -39.43 -15.72 -18.30
CA SER A 7 -38.63 -14.83 -19.16
C SER A 7 -38.02 -13.73 -18.29
N LEU A 8 -36.69 -13.66 -18.24
CA LEU A 8 -35.96 -12.53 -17.65
C LEU A 8 -35.37 -11.67 -18.77
N THR A 9 -35.82 -10.42 -18.87
CA THR A 9 -35.30 -9.44 -19.82
C THR A 9 -34.28 -8.55 -19.10
N MET A 10 -33.00 -8.66 -19.43
CA MET A 10 -31.97 -7.72 -18.95
C MET A 10 -31.48 -6.86 -20.12
N SER A 11 -31.56 -5.54 -19.94
CA SER A 11 -30.95 -4.56 -20.86
C SER A 11 -29.57 -4.18 -20.33
N THR A 12 -28.51 -4.51 -21.06
CA THR A 12 -27.14 -4.12 -20.71
C THR A 12 -26.53 -3.26 -21.80
N LYS A 13 -25.94 -2.11 -21.41
CA LYS A 13 -25.18 -1.22 -22.29
C LYS A 13 -23.98 -1.97 -22.92
N THR A 14 -23.74 -1.66 -24.18
CA THR A 14 -22.94 -2.36 -25.21
C THR A 14 -21.44 -2.59 -24.93
N GLY A 15 -20.90 -2.28 -23.75
CA GLY A 15 -19.48 -2.46 -23.42
C GLY A 15 -19.12 -3.73 -22.63
N PHE A 16 -20.11 -4.43 -22.06
CA PHE A 16 -19.86 -5.53 -21.11
C PHE A 16 -19.85 -6.93 -21.75
N ALA A 17 -20.55 -7.10 -22.87
CA ALA A 17 -20.67 -8.40 -23.57
C ALA A 17 -19.35 -8.87 -24.20
N GLN A 18 -18.48 -7.97 -24.65
CA GLN A 18 -17.18 -8.32 -25.26
C GLN A 18 -16.13 -8.82 -24.24
N LYS A 19 -16.26 -8.49 -22.96
CA LYS A 19 -15.33 -8.96 -21.91
C LYS A 19 -15.67 -10.36 -21.38
N LEU A 20 -16.93 -10.77 -21.41
CA LEU A 20 -17.37 -12.12 -21.00
C LEU A 20 -17.00 -13.19 -22.04
N ALA A 21 -17.04 -12.87 -23.34
CA ALA A 21 -16.64 -13.79 -24.41
C ALA A 21 -15.13 -14.14 -24.39
N ARG A 22 -14.27 -13.23 -23.89
CA ARG A 22 -12.82 -13.49 -23.75
C ARG A 22 -12.45 -14.33 -22.52
N TRP A 23 -13.34 -14.45 -21.53
CA TRP A 23 -13.09 -15.24 -20.32
C TRP A 23 -13.52 -16.70 -20.46
N ALA A 24 -14.53 -16.99 -21.30
CA ALA A 24 -15.03 -18.35 -21.53
C ALA A 24 -14.15 -19.22 -22.46
N GLY A 25 -13.21 -18.62 -23.20
CA GLY A 25 -12.35 -19.32 -24.17
C GLY A 25 -11.14 -20.07 -23.59
N LYS A 26 -11.06 -20.29 -22.28
CA LYS A 26 -9.86 -20.86 -21.62
C LYS A 26 -10.08 -22.10 -20.74
N VAL A 27 -11.24 -22.76 -20.85
CA VAL A 27 -11.49 -24.03 -20.15
C VAL A 27 -11.85 -25.10 -21.19
N SER A 28 -10.90 -26.01 -21.45
CA SER A 28 -11.09 -27.19 -22.30
C SER A 28 -11.30 -28.41 -21.41
N PHE A 29 -12.37 -29.17 -21.66
CA PHE A 29 -12.51 -30.56 -21.26
C PHE A 29 -13.32 -31.33 -22.32
N GLY A 30 -12.67 -32.31 -22.96
CA GLY A 30 -13.21 -33.64 -23.28
C GLY A 30 -14.31 -33.81 -24.34
N THR A 31 -13.90 -33.98 -25.59
CA THR A 31 -14.37 -34.94 -26.63
C THR A 31 -15.88 -35.11 -26.92
N GLY A 32 -16.27 -34.65 -28.12
CA GLY A 32 -17.39 -35.11 -28.93
C GLY A 32 -17.37 -34.38 -30.28
N GLU A 33 -17.35 -35.11 -31.40
CA GLU A 33 -17.12 -34.61 -32.77
C GLU A 33 -18.06 -33.47 -33.25
N PRO A 34 -17.63 -32.63 -34.21
CA PRO A 34 -18.42 -31.52 -34.72
C PRO A 34 -19.24 -31.92 -35.95
N GLU A 35 -20.57 -31.74 -35.90
CA GLU A 35 -21.37 -31.69 -37.13
C GLU A 35 -21.22 -30.30 -37.78
N THR A 36 -20.68 -30.32 -38.99
CA THR A 36 -20.52 -29.20 -39.91
C THR A 36 -21.86 -28.68 -40.42
N LEU A 37 -22.11 -27.37 -40.38
CA LEU A 37 -23.09 -26.73 -41.25
C LEU A 37 -22.54 -25.39 -41.82
N SER A 38 -22.27 -25.48 -43.12
CA SER A 38 -22.12 -24.50 -44.20
C SER A 38 -22.28 -23.00 -43.90
N THR A 39 -21.25 -22.26 -44.29
CA THR A 39 -21.29 -20.84 -44.65
C THR A 39 -22.03 -20.63 -45.98
N ALA A 40 -23.05 -19.79 -46.00
CA ALA A 40 -23.52 -19.10 -47.20
C ALA A 40 -24.06 -17.70 -46.85
N ASP A 41 -23.49 -16.72 -47.55
CA ASP A 41 -23.82 -15.31 -47.80
C ASP A 41 -25.18 -14.75 -47.32
N VAL A 42 -25.17 -13.55 -46.72
CA VAL A 42 -25.87 -12.34 -47.23
C VAL A 42 -25.23 -11.07 -46.64
N VAL A 43 -24.90 -10.13 -47.53
CA VAL A 43 -24.36 -8.79 -47.27
C VAL A 43 -25.49 -7.76 -47.14
N ARG A 44 -25.31 -6.81 -46.22
CA ARG A 44 -25.91 -5.46 -46.08
C ARG A 44 -27.45 -5.31 -46.03
N ASP A 45 -27.95 -4.89 -44.88
CA ASP A 45 -28.53 -3.54 -44.75
C ASP A 45 -28.67 -3.11 -43.29
N GLY A 46 -28.59 -1.81 -43.05
CA GLY A 46 -28.55 -1.19 -41.73
C GLY A 46 -29.84 -1.38 -40.92
N GLY A 47 -29.69 -1.81 -39.67
CA GLY A 47 -30.79 -1.88 -38.70
C GLY A 47 -30.39 -2.67 -37.45
N LEU A 48 -30.20 -1.98 -36.33
CA LEU A 48 -29.98 -2.60 -35.02
C LEU A 48 -31.25 -3.37 -34.61
N SER A 49 -31.24 -4.70 -34.76
CA SER A 49 -32.20 -5.61 -34.12
C SER A 49 -31.48 -6.49 -33.09
N PRO A 50 -32.02 -6.66 -31.87
CA PRO A 50 -31.38 -7.48 -30.85
C PRO A 50 -31.48 -8.97 -31.17
N VAL A 51 -30.32 -9.63 -31.29
CA VAL A 51 -30.20 -11.09 -31.37
C VAL A 51 -30.62 -11.70 -30.04
N THR A 52 -31.64 -12.55 -30.04
CA THR A 52 -32.11 -13.28 -28.86
C THR A 52 -31.37 -14.61 -28.76
N LEU A 53 -30.46 -14.74 -27.79
CA LEU A 53 -29.84 -16.03 -27.44
C LEU A 53 -30.76 -16.76 -26.45
N ARG A 54 -31.34 -17.89 -26.87
CA ARG A 54 -32.04 -18.82 -25.98
C ARG A 54 -31.04 -19.85 -25.46
N HIS A 55 -30.78 -19.85 -24.16
CA HIS A 55 -30.18 -20.99 -23.48
C HIS A 55 -31.28 -21.75 -22.72
N SER A 56 -31.49 -23.01 -23.06
CA SER A 56 -32.33 -23.92 -22.28
C SER A 56 -31.47 -24.64 -21.25
N LEU A 57 -31.81 -24.50 -19.97
CA LEU A 57 -31.23 -25.30 -18.90
C LEU A 57 -32.21 -26.45 -18.60
N SER A 58 -31.80 -27.69 -18.85
CA SER A 58 -32.59 -28.90 -18.52
C SER A 58 -32.02 -29.52 -17.25
N ILE A 59 -32.80 -29.50 -16.15
CA ILE A 59 -32.44 -30.18 -14.91
C ILE A 59 -33.28 -31.46 -14.83
N LYS A 60 -32.61 -32.61 -14.90
CA LYS A 60 -33.21 -33.94 -14.76
C LYS A 60 -33.24 -34.28 -13.27
N THR A 61 -34.42 -34.51 -12.71
CA THR A 61 -34.57 -35.10 -11.36
C THR A 61 -35.05 -36.53 -11.53
N GLU A 62 -34.22 -37.49 -11.13
CA GLU A 62 -34.60 -38.90 -11.05
C GLU A 62 -35.39 -39.17 -9.78
N GLY A 63 -36.40 -40.01 -9.92
CA GLY A 63 -37.50 -40.14 -8.98
C GLY A 63 -37.29 -41.13 -7.85
N MET A 64 -38.17 -41.00 -6.85
CA MET A 64 -38.62 -42.12 -6.04
C MET A 64 -40.14 -41.96 -5.85
N ILE A 65 -40.86 -43.00 -6.25
CA ILE A 65 -42.32 -43.13 -6.21
C ILE A 65 -42.68 -43.96 -4.98
N ALA A 66 -43.68 -43.53 -4.20
CA ALA A 66 -44.80 -44.35 -3.67
C ALA A 66 -45.58 -43.58 -2.56
N PRO A 67 -46.84 -43.94 -2.24
CA PRO A 67 -47.98 -44.14 -3.11
C PRO A 67 -49.19 -43.26 -2.71
N LEU A 68 -50.18 -43.22 -3.59
CA LEU A 68 -51.44 -42.45 -3.51
C LEU A 68 -52.40 -42.99 -2.44
N TYR A 69 -53.02 -42.11 -1.64
CA TYR A 69 -54.47 -42.15 -1.35
C TYR A 69 -55.01 -40.71 -1.12
N PRO A 70 -56.28 -40.41 -1.44
CA PRO A 70 -56.76 -39.07 -1.76
C PRO A 70 -57.67 -38.47 -0.67
N ILE A 71 -58.19 -37.28 -0.99
CA ILE A 71 -59.37 -36.57 -0.44
C ILE A 71 -59.00 -35.23 0.22
N ALA A 72 -58.99 -34.22 -0.66
CA ALA A 72 -59.84 -33.04 -0.55
C ALA A 72 -60.26 -32.60 0.86
N LEU A 73 -59.55 -31.60 1.40
CA LEU A 73 -60.06 -30.65 2.39
C LEU A 73 -59.00 -29.59 2.65
N TRP A 74 -58.87 -28.58 1.79
CA TRP A 74 -58.32 -27.25 2.18
C TRP A 74 -58.27 -26.22 1.03
N ARG A 75 -59.36 -26.12 0.26
CA ARG A 75 -59.63 -24.88 -0.47
C ARG A 75 -60.17 -23.87 0.55
N HIS A 76 -59.55 -22.69 0.63
CA HIS A 76 -59.89 -21.49 1.42
C HIS A 76 -58.91 -21.10 2.56
N GLY A 77 -58.08 -22.00 3.08
CA GLY A 77 -57.04 -21.65 4.08
C GLY A 77 -55.72 -21.17 3.47
N MET A 78 -55.29 -21.77 2.36
CA MET A 78 -53.97 -21.49 1.76
C MET A 78 -53.90 -20.23 0.87
N THR A 79 -55.03 -19.69 0.41
CA THR A 79 -55.03 -18.44 -0.36
C THR A 79 -54.79 -17.19 0.50
N ARG A 80 -55.14 -17.23 1.79
CA ARG A 80 -54.84 -16.13 2.73
C ARG A 80 -53.38 -16.14 3.21
N LEU A 81 -52.76 -17.30 3.31
CA LEU A 81 -51.36 -17.42 3.74
C LEU A 81 -50.37 -16.97 2.65
N VAL A 82 -50.67 -17.27 1.38
CA VAL A 82 -49.80 -16.89 0.24
C VAL A 82 -49.91 -15.39 -0.06
N VAL A 83 -51.08 -14.77 0.05
CA VAL A 83 -51.23 -13.31 -0.12
C VAL A 83 -50.61 -12.54 1.06
N ALA A 84 -50.72 -13.04 2.29
CA ALA A 84 -50.07 -12.43 3.44
C ALA A 84 -48.53 -12.49 3.37
N LEU A 85 -47.95 -13.60 2.88
CA LEU A 85 -46.51 -13.73 2.66
C LEU A 85 -45.99 -12.88 1.50
N VAL A 86 -46.77 -12.69 0.43
CA VAL A 86 -46.42 -11.80 -0.69
C VAL A 86 -46.55 -10.33 -0.29
N CYS A 87 -47.53 -9.94 0.52
CA CYS A 87 -47.61 -8.58 1.08
C CYS A 87 -46.52 -8.30 2.13
N LEU A 88 -46.07 -9.31 2.90
CA LEU A 88 -44.91 -9.17 3.79
C LEU A 88 -43.59 -9.04 2.99
N PHE A 89 -43.50 -9.67 1.80
CA PHE A 89 -42.35 -9.52 0.89
C PHE A 89 -42.42 -8.27 0.00
N CYS A 90 -43.58 -7.63 -0.17
CA CYS A 90 -43.72 -6.41 -0.98
C CYS A 90 -43.87 -5.10 -0.18
N VAL A 91 -43.89 -5.15 1.16
CA VAL A 91 -43.81 -3.95 2.03
C VAL A 91 -42.55 -3.94 2.90
N ALA A 92 -41.71 -4.99 2.85
CA ALA A 92 -40.42 -5.06 3.55
C ALA A 92 -39.19 -4.75 2.66
N THR A 93 -39.37 -4.20 1.46
CA THR A 93 -38.26 -3.69 0.63
C THR A 93 -38.72 -2.42 -0.09
N PRO A 94 -38.54 -1.25 0.55
CA PRO A 94 -37.31 -0.51 0.29
C PRO A 94 -36.75 0.13 1.58
N LEU A 95 -36.29 -0.66 2.54
CA LEU A 95 -35.51 -0.12 3.69
C LEU A 95 -34.13 -0.77 3.88
N LEU A 96 -33.75 -1.71 3.01
CA LEU A 96 -32.38 -2.27 2.94
C LEU A 96 -31.67 -1.94 1.61
N GLY A 97 -32.12 -0.87 0.94
CA GLY A 97 -31.56 -0.37 -0.32
C GLY A 97 -30.87 1.01 -0.23
N ARG A 98 -30.61 1.51 0.99
CA ARG A 98 -29.48 2.41 1.24
C ARG A 98 -28.52 1.65 2.13
N ALA A 99 -27.85 0.66 1.56
CA ALA A 99 -26.42 0.59 1.82
C ALA A 99 -25.91 1.99 1.46
N ARG A 100 -25.74 2.83 2.48
CA ARG A 100 -24.87 3.99 2.37
C ARG A 100 -23.61 3.39 1.77
N ALA A 101 -23.33 3.65 0.49
CA ALA A 101 -22.01 3.40 -0.02
C ALA A 101 -21.13 4.03 1.03
N SER A 102 -20.39 3.20 1.76
CA SER A 102 -19.43 3.71 2.72
C SER A 102 -18.50 4.51 1.85
N THR A 103 -18.69 5.82 1.81
CA THR A 103 -17.65 6.79 1.48
C THR A 103 -16.65 6.69 2.64
N ALA A 104 -16.08 5.50 2.84
CA ALA A 104 -14.81 5.36 3.48
C ALA A 104 -13.88 6.04 2.48
N GLU A 105 -13.65 7.34 2.72
CA GLU A 105 -12.67 8.16 2.00
C GLU A 105 -11.50 7.24 1.67
N PRO A 106 -11.19 6.95 0.40
CA PRO A 106 -10.17 5.96 0.10
C PRO A 106 -8.83 6.49 0.62
N TRP A 107 -8.34 5.96 1.74
CA TRP A 107 -7.06 6.37 2.33
C TRP A 107 -5.89 5.82 1.49
N GLN A 108 -4.97 6.68 1.05
CA GLN A 108 -3.70 6.29 0.42
C GLN A 108 -2.54 6.34 1.42
N THR A 109 -1.41 5.72 1.07
CA THR A 109 -0.20 5.70 1.90
C THR A 109 0.75 6.82 1.46
N TYR A 110 1.17 7.64 2.41
CA TYR A 110 2.29 8.57 2.32
C TYR A 110 3.57 7.86 2.76
N VAL A 111 4.66 8.06 2.02
CA VAL A 111 6.01 7.62 2.41
C VAL A 111 6.95 8.79 2.13
N ASP A 112 7.75 9.15 3.12
CA ASP A 112 8.77 10.19 3.00
C ASP A 112 10.07 9.71 3.63
N ASP A 113 11.02 9.38 2.76
CA ASP A 113 12.36 8.93 3.15
C ASP A 113 13.21 10.06 3.72
N THR A 114 12.86 11.32 3.46
CA THR A 114 13.58 12.47 4.03
C THR A 114 13.12 12.70 5.48
N TYR A 115 11.81 12.70 5.71
CA TYR A 115 11.20 12.85 7.04
C TYR A 115 11.16 11.52 7.82
N GLN A 116 11.62 10.41 7.22
CA GLN A 116 11.68 9.07 7.81
C GLN A 116 10.33 8.62 8.42
N VAL A 117 9.23 8.93 7.73
CA VAL A 117 7.87 8.67 8.22
C VAL A 117 6.97 8.11 7.13
N THR A 118 6.04 7.24 7.53
CA THR A 118 4.92 6.79 6.69
C THR A 118 3.62 6.87 7.49
N PHE A 119 2.53 7.21 6.82
CA PHE A 119 1.18 7.20 7.36
C PHE A 119 0.17 7.12 6.22
N ARG A 120 -1.12 7.01 6.56
CA ARG A 120 -2.20 7.07 5.58
C ARG A 120 -2.93 8.39 5.71
N PHE A 121 -3.46 8.88 4.59
CA PHE A 121 -4.29 10.08 4.52
C PHE A 121 -5.31 9.94 3.37
N PRO A 122 -6.36 10.78 3.31
CA PRO A 122 -7.35 10.71 2.22
C PRO A 122 -6.73 10.91 0.82
N ARG A 123 -7.12 10.05 -0.15
CA ARG A 123 -6.50 9.98 -1.49
C ARG A 123 -6.75 11.20 -2.37
N GLU A 124 -7.82 11.93 -2.07
CA GLU A 124 -8.19 13.16 -2.74
C GLU A 124 -7.26 14.33 -2.39
N TRP A 125 -6.49 14.25 -1.30
CA TRP A 125 -5.48 15.26 -0.99
C TRP A 125 -4.26 15.08 -1.91
N LYS A 126 -3.81 16.18 -2.49
CA LYS A 126 -2.69 16.26 -3.42
C LYS A 126 -1.64 17.21 -2.88
N ARG A 127 -0.39 16.99 -3.28
CA ARG A 127 0.73 17.85 -2.89
C ARG A 127 0.48 19.24 -3.46
N ASP A 128 0.53 20.25 -2.61
CA ASP A 128 0.42 21.64 -3.06
C ASP A 128 1.81 22.11 -3.53
N PRO A 129 1.99 22.47 -4.81
CA PRO A 129 3.28 22.91 -5.33
C PRO A 129 3.73 24.28 -4.81
N LEU A 130 2.88 25.03 -4.10
CA LEU A 130 3.23 26.31 -3.48
C LEU A 130 4.15 26.17 -2.26
N TYR A 131 4.22 24.97 -1.66
CA TYR A 131 5.09 24.65 -0.53
C TYR A 131 6.20 23.73 -1.01
N ASP A 132 7.34 24.32 -1.37
CA ASP A 132 8.54 23.60 -1.81
C ASP A 132 9.47 23.22 -0.64
N ASP A 133 9.45 24.03 0.42
CA ASP A 133 10.22 23.88 1.66
C ASP A 133 9.74 22.74 2.56
N ARG A 134 8.46 22.35 2.43
CA ARG A 134 7.87 21.28 3.25
C ARG A 134 6.78 20.48 2.55
N PRO A 135 6.52 19.24 2.99
CA PRO A 135 5.35 18.50 2.54
C PRO A 135 4.05 19.15 3.00
N TYR A 136 3.24 19.62 2.06
CA TYR A 136 1.87 20.09 2.28
C TYR A 136 0.94 19.36 1.31
N PHE A 137 -0.15 18.81 1.83
CA PHE A 137 -1.17 18.13 1.03
C PHE A 137 -2.56 18.62 1.39
N GLY A 138 -3.40 18.87 0.39
CA GLY A 138 -4.78 19.28 0.58
C GLY A 138 -5.65 19.05 -0.65
N VAL A 139 -6.92 19.41 -0.58
CA VAL A 139 -7.85 19.25 -1.71
C VAL A 139 -7.54 20.25 -2.83
N GLU A 140 -7.31 19.75 -4.05
CA GLU A 140 -7.17 20.57 -5.26
C GLU A 140 -8.50 21.27 -5.60
N ARG A 141 -8.60 22.56 -5.27
CA ARG A 141 -9.72 23.49 -5.54
C ARG A 141 -10.96 23.31 -4.63
N PRO A 142 -11.48 24.41 -4.06
CA PRO A 142 -12.56 24.34 -3.09
C PRO A 142 -13.90 24.00 -3.74
N LEU A 143 -14.54 22.92 -3.29
CA LEU A 143 -16.00 22.80 -3.32
C LEU A 143 -16.55 23.49 -2.05
N PRO A 144 -17.57 24.35 -2.14
CA PRO A 144 -18.01 25.20 -1.03
C PRO A 144 -18.62 24.45 0.18
N THR A 145 -18.77 23.13 0.12
CA THR A 145 -19.55 22.35 1.10
C THR A 145 -18.85 21.12 1.67
N ALA A 146 -17.60 20.84 1.31
CA ALA A 146 -16.81 19.74 1.88
C ALA A 146 -15.70 20.30 2.78
N GLY A 147 -15.50 19.68 3.96
CA GLY A 147 -14.44 20.07 4.89
C GLY A 147 -13.07 20.11 4.20
N ARG A 148 -12.27 21.12 4.54
CA ARG A 148 -10.96 21.41 3.93
C ARG A 148 -9.91 20.50 4.54
N GLY A 149 -9.91 19.23 4.14
CA GLY A 149 -8.89 18.30 4.58
C GLY A 149 -7.50 18.70 4.10
N PHE A 150 -6.53 18.75 5.02
CA PHE A 150 -5.13 18.97 4.71
C PHE A 150 -4.22 18.30 5.76
N PHE A 151 -2.94 18.14 5.41
CA PHE A 151 -1.87 18.02 6.38
C PHE A 151 -0.62 18.75 5.91
N GLN A 152 0.24 19.11 6.85
CA GLN A 152 1.61 19.52 6.61
C GLN A 152 2.56 18.90 7.64
N LEU A 153 3.81 18.69 7.22
CA LEU A 153 4.88 18.21 8.10
C LEU A 153 5.85 19.34 8.37
N LEU A 154 6.20 19.53 9.65
CA LEU A 154 7.25 20.44 10.07
C LEU A 154 8.28 19.68 10.92
N LEU A 155 9.52 20.16 10.87
CA LEU A 155 10.64 19.62 11.62
C LEU A 155 11.15 20.68 12.56
N MET A 156 11.43 20.28 13.79
CA MET A 156 11.92 21.19 14.82
C MET A 156 12.64 20.43 15.93
N GLY A 157 13.12 21.21 16.88
CA GLY A 157 13.55 20.74 18.18
C GLY A 157 14.93 20.09 18.21
N GLU A 158 15.60 20.32 19.32
CA GLU A 158 16.85 19.69 19.71
C GLU A 158 16.59 18.35 20.42
N GLU A 159 17.65 17.57 20.66
CA GLU A 159 17.54 16.22 21.25
C GLU A 159 16.96 16.23 22.68
N SER A 160 17.20 17.32 23.42
CA SER A 160 16.69 17.58 24.77
C SER A 160 15.21 17.97 24.80
N ASP A 161 14.61 18.38 23.67
CA ASP A 161 13.25 18.86 23.65
C ASP A 161 12.23 17.74 23.89
N GLU A 162 11.17 18.08 24.62
CA GLU A 162 10.08 17.18 24.92
C GLU A 162 8.77 17.64 24.25
N PRO A 163 8.01 16.75 23.60
CA PRO A 163 6.78 17.12 22.89
C PRO A 163 5.78 17.92 23.72
N LYS A 164 5.72 17.67 25.04
CA LYS A 164 4.85 18.40 25.97
C LYS A 164 5.17 19.89 26.03
N GLN A 165 6.46 20.26 26.00
CA GLN A 165 6.89 21.65 26.07
C GLN A 165 6.55 22.40 24.78
N ILE A 166 6.80 21.77 23.63
CA ILE A 166 6.48 22.32 22.31
C ILE A 166 4.96 22.50 22.16
N CYS A 167 4.16 21.48 22.49
CA CYS A 167 2.70 21.57 22.55
C CYS A 167 2.21 22.78 23.35
N LYS A 168 2.83 23.03 24.51
CA LYS A 168 2.48 24.17 25.35
C LYS A 168 2.77 25.49 24.62
N GLY A 169 3.93 25.60 23.97
CA GLY A 169 4.29 26.75 23.14
C GLY A 169 3.31 26.97 21.98
N LEU A 170 2.90 25.90 21.28
CA LEU A 170 1.90 25.97 20.20
C LEU A 170 0.52 26.42 20.71
N ALA A 171 0.08 25.86 21.84
CA ALA A 171 -1.22 26.16 22.45
C ALA A 171 -1.30 27.60 23.01
N GLU A 172 -0.19 28.11 23.55
CA GLU A 172 -0.11 29.44 24.18
C GLU A 172 0.45 30.51 23.21
N HIS A 173 0.63 30.19 21.93
CA HIS A 173 1.22 31.10 20.95
C HIS A 173 0.39 32.38 20.81
N VAL A 174 1.05 33.53 20.69
CA VAL A 174 0.42 34.86 20.69
C VAL A 174 -0.63 35.04 19.59
N VAL A 175 -0.41 34.43 18.41
CA VAL A 175 -1.35 34.47 17.28
C VAL A 175 -2.49 33.46 17.38
N ARG A 176 -2.51 32.64 18.45
CA ARG A 176 -3.59 31.71 18.79
C ARG A 176 -4.07 30.83 17.62
N PRO A 177 -3.16 30.05 16.98
CA PRO A 177 -3.50 29.28 15.79
C PRO A 177 -4.54 28.18 16.05
N PHE A 178 -4.67 27.76 17.32
CA PHE A 178 -5.63 26.74 17.76
C PHE A 178 -6.82 27.32 18.55
N GLY A 179 -7.03 28.64 18.46
CA GLY A 179 -8.08 29.39 19.17
C GLY A 179 -7.65 29.90 20.56
N GLU A 180 -8.57 30.47 21.33
CA GLU A 180 -8.29 31.12 22.61
C GLU A 180 -7.91 30.16 23.73
N ASN A 181 -8.49 28.96 23.75
CA ASN A 181 -8.32 28.00 24.85
C ASN A 181 -8.10 26.56 24.34
N PRO A 182 -7.07 26.31 23.52
CA PRO A 182 -6.77 24.97 23.04
C PRO A 182 -6.34 24.06 24.20
N THR A 183 -6.50 22.75 24.01
CA THR A 183 -6.10 21.75 25.00
C THR A 183 -4.91 20.96 24.52
N THR A 184 -4.01 20.59 25.43
CA THR A 184 -2.87 19.71 25.12
C THR A 184 -3.04 18.36 25.80
N ARG A 185 -2.69 17.28 25.10
CA ARG A 185 -2.81 15.91 25.61
C ARG A 185 -1.56 15.10 25.30
N PRO A 186 -0.79 14.69 26.33
CA PRO A 186 0.29 13.73 26.16
C PRO A 186 -0.23 12.39 25.64
N MET A 187 0.51 11.76 24.75
CA MET A 187 0.19 10.44 24.19
C MET A 187 1.45 9.73 23.68
N LYS A 188 1.25 8.56 23.05
CA LYS A 188 2.29 7.87 22.30
C LYS A 188 1.87 7.67 20.85
N VAL A 189 2.80 7.87 19.92
CA VAL A 189 2.62 7.58 18.50
C VAL A 189 3.78 6.71 18.05
N ASP A 190 3.48 5.53 17.50
CA ASP A 190 4.49 4.52 17.14
C ASP A 190 5.50 4.21 18.26
N GLY A 191 5.00 4.15 19.50
CA GLY A 191 5.82 3.94 20.70
C GLY A 191 6.58 5.16 21.22
N GLN A 192 6.68 6.23 20.42
CA GLN A 192 7.40 7.45 20.77
C GLN A 192 6.58 8.39 21.66
N SER A 193 7.27 9.21 22.46
CA SER A 193 6.66 10.29 23.22
C SER A 193 6.01 11.29 22.26
N ALA A 194 4.78 11.69 22.53
CA ALA A 194 4.05 12.63 21.69
C ALA A 194 3.10 13.50 22.52
N CYS A 195 2.65 14.60 21.92
CA CYS A 195 1.61 15.44 22.49
C CYS A 195 0.70 15.98 21.37
N LEU A 196 -0.61 15.93 21.59
CA LEU A 196 -1.63 16.47 20.71
C LEU A 196 -2.07 17.85 21.21
N VAL A 197 -2.06 18.85 20.34
CA VAL A 197 -2.75 20.13 20.50
C VAL A 197 -4.11 20.01 19.82
N TRP A 198 -5.17 20.18 20.60
CA TRP A 198 -6.55 20.13 20.11
C TRP A 198 -7.17 21.53 20.16
N PRO A 199 -7.75 22.02 19.05
CA PRO A 199 -8.24 23.39 18.96
C PRO A 199 -9.47 23.63 19.84
N SER A 200 -9.64 24.88 20.27
CA SER A 200 -10.87 25.34 20.90
C SER A 200 -11.97 25.62 19.86
N LYS A 201 -13.20 25.80 20.33
CA LYS A 201 -14.39 25.93 19.45
C LYS A 201 -14.34 27.17 18.56
N ASP A 202 -13.63 28.19 19.01
CA ASP A 202 -13.50 29.53 18.44
C ASP A 202 -12.36 29.70 17.43
N GLN A 203 -11.53 28.66 17.20
CA GLN A 203 -10.43 28.71 16.22
C GLN A 203 -10.86 29.23 14.83
N GLY A 204 -12.07 28.87 14.40
CA GLY A 204 -12.51 29.12 13.02
C GLY A 204 -11.85 28.17 12.01
N ALA A 205 -12.22 28.29 10.73
CA ALA A 205 -11.53 27.56 9.67
C ALA A 205 -10.08 28.10 9.55
N PRO A 206 -9.06 27.23 9.41
CA PRO A 206 -9.13 25.93 8.72
C PRO A 206 -9.39 24.69 9.61
N TRP A 207 -9.72 24.85 10.89
CA TRP A 207 -9.99 23.75 11.85
C TRP A 207 -8.79 22.86 12.15
N ASP A 208 -7.63 23.48 12.34
CA ASP A 208 -6.34 22.80 12.49
C ASP A 208 -6.20 22.13 13.85
N ALA A 209 -5.48 21.02 13.88
CA ALA A 209 -4.97 20.39 15.08
C ALA A 209 -3.52 19.97 14.80
N ALA A 210 -2.70 19.84 15.84
CA ALA A 210 -1.31 19.45 15.67
C ALA A 210 -0.93 18.31 16.59
N VAL A 211 -0.06 17.42 16.13
CA VAL A 211 0.61 16.44 16.98
C VAL A 211 2.11 16.62 16.85
N VAL A 212 2.76 16.73 18.00
CA VAL A 212 4.20 16.84 18.14
C VAL A 212 4.72 15.48 18.60
N ILE A 213 5.67 14.89 17.88
CA ILE A 213 6.15 13.52 18.10
C ILE A 213 7.67 13.52 18.14
N LYS A 214 8.24 12.92 19.18
CA LYS A 214 9.70 12.71 19.26
C LYS A 214 10.12 11.64 18.28
N TYR A 215 11.14 11.91 17.48
CA TYR A 215 11.72 10.90 16.61
C TYR A 215 12.39 9.79 17.45
N PRO A 216 12.32 8.52 17.03
CA PRO A 216 13.13 7.45 17.64
C PRO A 216 14.63 7.68 17.47
N GLN A 217 15.03 8.29 16.35
CA GLN A 217 16.37 8.76 16.03
C GLN A 217 16.23 10.07 15.27
N PRO A 218 16.93 11.15 15.66
CA PRO A 218 16.85 12.44 14.97
C PRO A 218 17.13 12.31 13.47
N VAL A 219 16.43 13.10 12.66
CA VAL A 219 16.63 13.17 11.21
C VAL A 219 17.57 14.31 10.87
N GLU A 220 18.40 14.13 9.84
CA GLU A 220 19.34 15.15 9.35
C GLU A 220 18.98 15.58 7.93
N ILE A 221 18.70 16.87 7.75
CA ILE A 221 18.34 17.47 6.46
C ILE A 221 19.15 18.75 6.29
N ASN A 222 19.84 18.88 5.16
CA ASN A 222 20.68 20.04 4.83
C ASN A 222 21.73 20.38 5.92
N GLY A 223 22.20 19.38 6.69
CA GLY A 223 23.17 19.55 7.77
C GLY A 223 22.57 20.01 9.10
N GLU A 224 21.26 20.22 9.17
CA GLU A 224 20.52 20.47 10.41
C GLU A 224 19.90 19.17 10.93
N ARG A 225 19.89 19.02 12.26
CA ARG A 225 19.42 17.83 12.95
C ARG A 225 18.14 18.14 13.72
N TYR A 226 17.08 17.40 13.43
CA TYR A 226 15.75 17.59 14.01
C TYR A 226 15.33 16.37 14.82
N SER A 227 14.88 16.61 16.06
CA SER A 227 14.50 15.54 16.98
C SER A 227 12.98 15.40 17.15
N ILE A 228 12.20 16.31 16.54
CA ILE A 228 10.75 16.36 16.65
C ILE A 228 10.12 16.47 15.25
N LEU A 229 9.10 15.64 15.02
CA LEU A 229 8.15 15.77 13.92
C LEU A 229 6.89 16.47 14.42
N GLU A 230 6.47 17.54 13.77
CA GLU A 230 5.14 18.11 13.92
C GLU A 230 4.30 17.73 12.69
N LEU A 231 3.14 17.13 12.93
CA LEU A 231 2.08 16.94 11.94
C LEU A 231 0.94 17.89 12.31
N ASP A 232 0.75 18.89 11.48
CA ASP A 232 -0.41 19.78 11.52
C ASP A 232 -1.41 19.31 10.46
N ALA A 233 -2.69 19.16 10.82
CA ALA A 233 -3.72 18.62 9.96
C ALA A 233 -5.12 19.08 10.38
N ASP A 234 -6.08 18.94 9.47
CA ASP A 234 -7.50 19.13 9.77
C ASP A 234 -7.89 18.24 10.97
N LYS A 235 -8.50 18.85 12.00
CA LYS A 235 -8.89 18.20 13.25
C LYS A 235 -9.82 16.99 13.06
N ASN A 236 -10.58 16.95 11.96
CA ASN A 236 -11.48 15.85 11.64
C ASN A 236 -10.72 14.60 11.17
N TYR A 237 -9.45 14.76 10.73
CA TYR A 237 -8.64 13.68 10.17
C TYR A 237 -7.43 13.31 11.03
N ILE A 238 -6.89 14.24 11.82
CA ILE A 238 -5.61 14.06 12.52
C ILE A 238 -5.57 12.78 13.37
N LEU A 239 -6.65 12.46 14.11
CA LEU A 239 -6.69 11.27 14.96
C LEU A 239 -6.66 9.96 14.16
N ALA A 240 -7.16 9.97 12.93
CA ALA A 240 -7.09 8.83 12.03
C ALA A 240 -5.70 8.71 11.39
N ILE A 241 -5.09 9.84 10.99
CA ILE A 241 -3.71 9.89 10.49
C ILE A 241 -2.73 9.38 11.55
N ILE A 242 -2.80 9.90 12.77
CA ILE A 242 -1.93 9.54 13.92
C ILE A 242 -1.84 8.03 14.13
N ARG A 243 -2.96 7.32 14.03
CA ARG A 243 -3.01 5.86 14.27
C ARG A 243 -2.18 5.06 13.25
N THR A 244 -1.96 5.65 12.08
CA THR A 244 -1.25 5.03 10.96
C THR A 244 0.20 5.47 10.84
N ILE A 245 0.64 6.47 11.63
CA ILE A 245 2.03 6.92 11.65
C ILE A 245 2.94 5.78 12.07
N ARG A 246 3.98 5.54 11.28
CA ARG A 246 5.14 4.71 11.59
C ARG A 246 6.38 5.48 11.21
N PHE A 247 7.35 5.53 12.11
CA PHE A 247 8.69 5.98 11.74
C PHE A 247 9.39 4.84 11.04
N ILE A 248 9.97 5.13 9.88
CA ILE A 248 10.65 4.12 9.07
C ILE A 248 11.83 3.52 9.86
N SER A 249 12.51 4.34 10.68
CA SER A 249 13.52 3.88 11.65
C SER A 249 12.94 2.98 12.74
N SER A 250 11.77 3.27 13.34
CA SER A 250 11.11 2.39 14.31
C SER A 250 10.69 1.05 13.71
N ALA A 251 10.20 1.05 12.47
CA ALA A 251 9.85 -0.17 11.74
C ALA A 251 11.08 -1.04 11.48
N ARG A 252 12.23 -0.42 11.16
CA ARG A 252 13.53 -1.11 11.13
C ARG A 252 13.91 -1.62 12.53
N HIS A 253 13.95 -0.79 13.57
CA HIS A 253 14.35 -1.18 14.94
C HIS A 253 13.52 -2.31 15.55
N ASN A 254 12.22 -2.39 15.24
CA ASN A 254 11.33 -3.47 15.69
C ASN A 254 11.32 -4.68 14.75
N SER A 255 12.06 -4.64 13.64
CA SER A 255 12.21 -5.81 12.77
C SER A 255 12.93 -6.93 13.53
N PRO A 256 12.48 -8.20 13.41
CA PRO A 256 13.17 -9.35 13.98
C PRO A 256 14.51 -9.67 13.28
N PHE A 257 14.83 -8.96 12.19
CA PHE A 257 16.09 -9.03 11.47
C PHE A 257 16.41 -7.67 10.87
N LEU A 258 17.58 -7.13 11.21
CA LEU A 258 18.05 -5.84 10.69
C LEU A 258 18.98 -6.06 9.50
N LEU A 259 18.86 -5.18 8.52
CA LEU A 259 19.82 -5.01 7.44
C LEU A 259 20.24 -3.54 7.43
N GLU A 260 21.54 -3.29 7.48
CA GLU A 260 22.12 -1.95 7.36
C GLU A 260 23.20 -1.96 6.28
N ILE A 261 23.34 -0.85 5.58
CA ILE A 261 24.37 -0.66 4.57
C ILE A 261 25.24 0.54 4.90
N SER A 262 26.54 0.41 4.63
CA SER A 262 27.50 1.49 4.73
C SER A 262 28.49 1.49 3.57
N PRO A 263 28.92 2.66 3.07
CA PRO A 263 29.96 2.73 2.06
C PRO A 263 31.28 2.21 2.65
N GLN A 264 31.98 1.32 1.93
CA GLN A 264 33.24 0.74 2.42
C GLN A 264 34.34 1.77 2.67
N ASN A 265 34.33 2.89 1.92
CA ASN A 265 35.36 3.94 1.96
C ASN A 265 34.86 5.26 2.59
N ALA A 266 33.81 5.23 3.41
CA ALA A 266 33.23 6.46 3.98
C ALA A 266 34.21 7.12 4.98
N LYS A 267 34.60 8.37 4.71
CA LYS A 267 35.35 9.21 5.67
C LYS A 267 34.45 9.84 6.75
N LYS A 268 33.13 9.87 6.54
CA LYS A 268 32.08 10.33 7.47
C LYS A 268 30.83 9.47 7.34
N THR A 269 30.12 9.29 8.44
CA THR A 269 28.85 8.54 8.50
C THR A 269 27.79 9.21 7.61
N GLY A 270 27.24 8.48 6.65
CA GLY A 270 26.07 8.94 5.86
C GLY A 270 26.35 9.65 4.53
N THR A 271 27.59 10.01 4.21
CA THR A 271 27.97 10.62 2.92
C THR A 271 29.23 9.96 2.36
N ALA A 272 29.16 9.48 1.12
CA ALA A 272 30.32 8.91 0.41
C ALA A 272 30.54 9.55 -0.95
N THR A 273 31.80 9.60 -1.37
CA THR A 273 32.20 10.04 -2.70
C THR A 273 32.67 8.84 -3.50
N TRP A 274 32.05 8.60 -4.65
CA TRP A 274 32.40 7.50 -5.56
C TRP A 274 32.95 8.06 -6.86
N LYS A 275 33.98 7.43 -7.41
CA LYS A 275 34.43 7.75 -8.77
C LYS A 275 33.61 6.97 -9.78
N ALA A 276 33.20 7.63 -10.86
CA ALA A 276 32.30 7.10 -11.87
C ALA A 276 32.82 5.78 -12.48
N ASP A 277 34.14 5.62 -12.61
CA ASP A 277 34.76 4.45 -13.23
C ASP A 277 35.55 3.55 -12.26
N ALA A 278 35.42 3.78 -10.94
CA ALA A 278 36.05 2.91 -9.94
C ALA A 278 35.07 1.83 -9.44
N PRO A 279 35.56 0.65 -9.05
CA PRO A 279 34.77 -0.29 -8.28
C PRO A 279 34.29 0.36 -6.98
N VAL A 280 33.02 0.16 -6.68
CA VAL A 280 32.38 0.69 -5.48
C VAL A 280 31.74 -0.46 -4.73
N SER A 281 32.21 -0.71 -3.52
CA SER A 281 31.61 -1.71 -2.65
C SER A 281 30.92 -1.10 -1.44
N VAL A 282 29.81 -1.72 -1.07
CA VAL A 282 28.98 -1.37 0.09
C VAL A 282 28.99 -2.56 1.05
N ILE A 283 29.25 -2.29 2.32
CA ILE A 283 29.22 -3.28 3.39
C ILE A 283 27.78 -3.42 3.85
N LEU A 284 27.29 -4.66 3.90
CA LEU A 284 26.01 -5.00 4.49
C LEU A 284 26.25 -5.56 5.89
N THR A 285 25.53 -5.05 6.87
CA THR A 285 25.54 -5.54 8.25
C THR A 285 24.17 -6.11 8.56
N MET A 286 24.11 -7.40 8.88
CA MET A 286 22.87 -8.12 9.18
C MET A 286 22.86 -8.52 10.65
N LYS A 287 21.80 -8.17 11.38
CA LYS A 287 21.69 -8.48 12.82
C LYS A 287 20.41 -9.25 13.11
N ASN A 288 20.57 -10.36 13.83
CA ASN A 288 19.44 -11.10 14.39
C ASN A 288 18.94 -10.39 15.66
N THR A 289 17.85 -9.66 15.58
CA THR A 289 17.19 -9.02 16.73
C THR A 289 16.07 -9.87 17.32
N SER A 290 15.75 -11.01 16.69
CA SER A 290 14.77 -11.97 17.18
C SER A 290 15.30 -12.81 18.35
N ARG A 291 14.43 -13.66 18.90
CA ARG A 291 14.78 -14.70 19.89
C ARG A 291 15.09 -16.07 19.28
N ARG A 292 15.05 -16.18 17.94
CA ARG A 292 15.28 -17.44 17.21
C ARG A 292 16.73 -17.52 16.74
N VAL A 293 17.23 -18.72 16.48
CA VAL A 293 18.44 -18.89 15.66
C VAL A 293 18.02 -18.75 14.20
N LEU A 294 18.76 -17.93 13.44
CA LEU A 294 18.48 -17.66 12.03
C LEU A 294 19.58 -18.23 11.15
N HIS A 295 19.22 -18.71 9.96
CA HIS A 295 20.18 -19.13 8.95
C HIS A 295 20.14 -18.17 7.75
N VAL A 296 21.30 -17.56 7.46
CA VAL A 296 21.48 -16.61 6.35
C VAL A 296 22.34 -17.27 5.28
N ALA A 297 21.73 -17.57 4.13
CA ALA A 297 22.44 -18.10 2.99
C ALA A 297 23.09 -16.96 2.18
N LEU A 298 24.40 -16.98 2.02
CA LEU A 298 25.15 -16.09 1.14
C LEU A 298 25.58 -16.88 -0.08
N THR A 299 24.88 -16.66 -1.19
CA THR A 299 25.05 -17.40 -2.43
C THR A 299 25.70 -16.57 -3.52
N ASN A 300 25.15 -15.40 -3.82
CA ASN A 300 25.73 -14.46 -4.75
C ASN A 300 25.28 -13.04 -4.37
N PRO A 301 26.19 -12.12 -3.98
CA PRO A 301 25.81 -10.77 -3.57
C PRO A 301 24.93 -10.05 -4.59
N ALA A 302 25.15 -10.25 -5.89
CA ALA A 302 24.37 -9.58 -6.93
C ALA A 302 22.89 -10.02 -6.98
N THR A 303 22.56 -11.18 -6.42
CA THR A 303 21.21 -11.78 -6.49
C THR A 303 20.61 -12.12 -5.13
N ASP A 304 21.43 -12.25 -4.09
CA ASP A 304 21.02 -12.37 -2.68
C ASP A 304 20.27 -11.11 -2.21
N TYR A 305 20.55 -9.96 -2.83
CA TYR A 305 20.00 -8.67 -2.48
C TYR A 305 19.32 -8.00 -3.68
N ARG A 306 18.35 -7.14 -3.40
CA ARG A 306 17.74 -6.24 -4.39
C ARG A 306 18.21 -4.82 -4.10
N THR A 307 18.98 -4.26 -5.03
CA THR A 307 19.47 -2.89 -4.91
C THR A 307 18.56 -1.93 -5.69
N THR A 308 18.30 -0.76 -5.13
CA THR A 308 17.67 0.37 -5.81
C THR A 308 18.61 1.56 -5.73
N LEU A 309 19.07 2.03 -6.89
CA LEU A 309 19.91 3.21 -7.04
C LEU A 309 19.11 4.29 -7.75
N MET A 310 18.97 5.44 -7.10
CA MET A 310 18.28 6.61 -7.64
C MET A 310 19.31 7.69 -7.97
N HIS A 311 19.16 8.36 -9.10
CA HIS A 311 19.84 9.61 -9.42
C HIS A 311 18.78 10.72 -9.41
N ASN A 312 18.84 11.62 -8.44
CA ASN A 312 17.74 12.53 -8.11
C ASN A 312 16.42 11.76 -7.86
N THR A 313 15.47 11.80 -8.81
CA THR A 313 14.17 11.11 -8.72
C THR A 313 14.04 9.94 -9.70
N ASP A 314 15.05 9.70 -10.53
CA ASP A 314 15.03 8.67 -11.56
C ASP A 314 15.77 7.41 -11.09
N ARG A 315 15.20 6.24 -11.39
CA ARG A 315 15.89 4.96 -11.16
C ARG A 315 16.98 4.76 -12.18
N VAL A 316 18.20 4.45 -11.71
CA VAL A 316 19.31 4.11 -12.58
C VAL A 316 19.07 2.71 -13.17
N PRO A 317 19.14 2.55 -14.51
CA PRO A 317 18.99 1.24 -15.13
C PRO A 317 20.09 0.27 -14.70
N VAL A 318 19.71 -1.00 -14.51
CA VAL A 318 20.67 -2.08 -14.23
C VAL A 318 21.38 -2.56 -15.50
N THR A 319 22.52 -3.22 -15.35
CA THR A 319 23.23 -3.85 -16.47
C THR A 319 22.47 -5.08 -16.98
N GLU A 320 22.65 -5.40 -18.28
CA GLU A 320 22.12 -6.64 -18.88
C GLU A 320 22.67 -7.89 -18.17
N ASN A 321 23.93 -7.83 -17.74
CA ASN A 321 24.58 -8.90 -16.99
C ASN A 321 23.83 -9.23 -15.69
N LEU A 322 23.41 -8.22 -14.92
CA LEU A 322 22.60 -8.44 -13.71
C LEU A 322 21.24 -9.07 -14.03
N GLN A 323 20.63 -8.71 -15.17
CA GLN A 323 19.38 -9.33 -15.60
C GLN A 323 19.57 -10.81 -15.93
N GLN A 324 20.64 -11.15 -16.65
CA GLN A 324 20.98 -12.52 -16.97
C GLN A 324 21.26 -13.36 -15.71
N MET A 325 22.07 -12.84 -14.78
CA MET A 325 22.34 -13.52 -13.49
C MET A 325 21.05 -13.83 -12.73
N LYS A 326 20.07 -12.92 -12.74
CA LYS A 326 18.77 -13.15 -12.09
C LYS A 326 17.98 -14.28 -12.74
N GLU A 327 18.05 -14.45 -14.06
CA GLU A 327 17.41 -15.58 -14.76
C GLU A 327 18.15 -16.90 -14.52
N GLU A 328 19.47 -16.90 -14.45
CA GLU A 328 20.28 -18.09 -14.15
C GLU A 328 20.07 -18.59 -12.71
N VAL A 329 19.85 -17.68 -11.75
CA VAL A 329 19.48 -18.05 -10.39
C VAL A 329 18.10 -18.69 -10.35
N LYS A 330 17.13 -18.17 -11.12
CA LYS A 330 15.80 -18.80 -11.24
C LYS A 330 15.85 -20.20 -11.84
N SER A 331 16.80 -20.45 -12.75
CA SER A 331 17.00 -21.77 -13.34
C SER A 331 17.79 -22.73 -12.45
N GLY A 332 18.34 -22.26 -11.32
CA GLY A 332 19.07 -23.07 -10.35
C GLY A 332 20.56 -23.27 -10.66
N HIS A 333 21.13 -22.53 -11.61
CA HIS A 333 22.48 -22.80 -12.16
C HIS A 333 23.57 -21.81 -11.72
N ALA A 334 23.23 -20.72 -11.03
CA ALA A 334 24.19 -19.66 -10.69
C ALA A 334 24.31 -19.44 -9.18
N SER A 335 25.37 -19.97 -8.58
CA SER A 335 25.82 -19.58 -7.24
C SER A 335 27.32 -19.30 -7.29
N THR A 336 27.75 -18.14 -6.78
CA THR A 336 29.18 -17.75 -6.76
C THR A 336 29.86 -18.11 -5.44
N ARG A 337 29.07 -18.36 -4.39
CA ARG A 337 29.47 -18.73 -3.02
C ARG A 337 28.44 -19.71 -2.46
N ASN A 338 28.80 -20.59 -1.53
CA ASN A 338 27.82 -21.45 -0.86
C ASN A 338 28.04 -21.40 0.64
N VAL A 339 27.75 -20.25 1.25
CA VAL A 339 28.00 -20.00 2.66
C VAL A 339 26.67 -19.93 3.41
N LEU A 340 26.52 -20.74 4.46
CA LEU A 340 25.39 -20.68 5.37
C LEU A 340 25.85 -20.14 6.72
N ILE A 341 25.42 -18.94 7.08
CA ILE A 341 25.74 -18.32 8.36
C ILE A 341 24.65 -18.63 9.37
N THR A 342 25.04 -19.14 10.54
CA THR A 342 24.15 -19.31 11.69
C THR A 342 24.26 -18.08 12.59
N LEU A 343 23.16 -17.33 12.75
CA LEU A 343 23.07 -16.16 13.63
C LEU A 343 22.25 -16.50 14.87
N LYS A 344 22.89 -16.56 16.05
CA LYS A 344 22.18 -16.60 17.34
C LYS A 344 21.53 -15.24 17.64
N PRO A 345 20.56 -15.17 18.58
CA PRO A 345 19.99 -13.91 19.02
C PRO A 345 21.07 -12.86 19.33
N GLN A 346 20.85 -11.65 18.84
CA GLN A 346 21.73 -10.48 18.93
C GLN A 346 23.07 -10.57 18.19
N GLN A 347 23.36 -11.67 17.50
CA GLN A 347 24.56 -11.76 16.65
C GLN A 347 24.39 -11.01 15.34
N THR A 348 25.54 -10.57 14.83
CA THR A 348 25.68 -9.85 13.57
C THR A 348 26.59 -10.62 12.64
N CYS A 349 26.32 -10.57 11.34
CA CYS A 349 27.29 -10.89 10.30
C CYS A 349 27.40 -9.75 9.30
N GLN A 350 28.46 -9.79 8.49
CA GLN A 350 28.70 -8.83 7.43
C GLN A 350 28.83 -9.54 6.08
N ASP A 351 28.49 -8.81 5.04
CA ASP A 351 28.72 -9.17 3.64
C ASP A 351 29.11 -7.91 2.86
N ALA A 352 29.52 -8.05 1.61
CA ALA A 352 29.83 -6.93 0.74
C ALA A 352 29.21 -7.13 -0.64
N ILE A 353 28.73 -6.04 -1.23
CA ILE A 353 28.23 -6.00 -2.60
C ILE A 353 28.94 -4.91 -3.39
N GLU A 354 29.42 -5.25 -4.57
CA GLU A 354 29.98 -4.29 -5.53
C GLU A 354 28.83 -3.70 -6.36
N ILE A 355 28.62 -2.39 -6.30
CA ILE A 355 27.47 -1.69 -6.88
C ILE A 355 27.74 -1.24 -8.32
N ARG A 356 28.98 -0.88 -8.68
CA ARG A 356 29.28 -0.26 -9.96
C ARG A 356 28.98 -1.18 -11.14
N SER A 357 29.22 -2.48 -10.99
CA SER A 357 28.96 -3.50 -12.01
C SER A 357 27.47 -3.82 -12.19
N LEU A 358 26.63 -3.44 -11.22
CA LEU A 358 25.18 -3.73 -11.24
C LEU A 358 24.38 -2.71 -12.04
N TYR A 359 24.90 -1.49 -12.18
CA TYR A 359 24.21 -0.37 -12.82
C TYR A 359 24.91 0.09 -14.09
N GLN A 360 24.11 0.61 -15.03
CA GLN A 360 24.63 1.31 -16.19
C GLN A 360 25.39 2.57 -15.76
N ARG A 361 26.17 3.14 -16.70
CA ARG A 361 27.14 4.21 -16.48
C ARG A 361 26.62 5.28 -15.51
N LEU A 362 27.35 5.45 -14.40
CA LEU A 362 27.10 6.52 -13.43
C LEU A 362 27.67 7.83 -13.99
N THR A 363 26.87 8.88 -14.04
CA THR A 363 27.33 10.24 -14.32
C THR A 363 27.60 10.98 -13.00
N PRO A 364 28.46 12.01 -12.99
CA PRO A 364 28.63 12.84 -11.80
C PRO A 364 27.29 13.41 -11.30
N GLY A 365 27.09 13.39 -9.98
CA GLY A 365 25.83 13.83 -9.36
C GLY A 365 25.52 13.15 -8.04
N GLU A 366 24.34 13.46 -7.49
CA GLU A 366 23.86 12.93 -6.21
C GLU A 366 22.97 11.70 -6.40
N TYR A 367 23.28 10.65 -5.66
CA TYR A 367 22.60 9.37 -5.71
C TYR A 367 22.13 8.93 -4.33
N SER A 368 21.08 8.12 -4.31
CA SER A 368 20.67 7.37 -3.13
C SER A 368 20.61 5.87 -3.42
N LEU A 369 21.18 5.08 -2.50
CA LEU A 369 21.18 3.62 -2.59
C LEU A 369 20.38 3.05 -1.42
N GLN A 370 19.49 2.12 -1.72
CA GLN A 370 18.82 1.25 -0.75
C GLN A 370 18.98 -0.21 -1.19
N VAL A 371 19.09 -1.09 -0.21
CA VAL A 371 19.20 -2.54 -0.41
C VAL A 371 18.10 -3.27 0.34
N GLU A 372 17.54 -4.29 -0.28
CA GLU A 372 16.55 -5.19 0.32
C GLU A 372 17.04 -6.65 0.28
N ARG A 373 16.50 -7.47 1.18
CA ARG A 373 16.73 -8.92 1.23
C ARG A 373 15.48 -9.65 1.67
N ASP A 374 15.28 -10.88 1.22
CA ASP A 374 14.29 -11.76 1.84
C ASP A 374 14.66 -12.06 3.30
N LEU A 375 13.64 -12.13 4.15
CA LEU A 375 13.82 -12.51 5.55
C LEU A 375 14.35 -13.95 5.64
N PRO A 376 15.17 -14.26 6.66
CA PRO A 376 15.51 -15.63 7.01
C PRO A 376 14.25 -16.50 7.14
N PRO A 377 14.26 -17.76 6.63
CA PRO A 377 13.06 -18.60 6.57
C PRO A 377 12.34 -18.77 7.92
N GLU A 378 13.07 -18.76 9.03
CA GLU A 378 12.54 -18.90 10.39
C GLU A 378 11.65 -17.73 10.82
N LEU A 379 11.71 -16.59 10.12
CA LEU A 379 10.88 -15.41 10.35
C LEU A 379 9.66 -15.35 9.41
N GLY A 380 9.51 -16.34 8.53
CA GLY A 380 8.42 -16.42 7.56
C GLY A 380 8.74 -15.71 6.23
N LYS A 381 7.72 -15.49 5.42
CA LYS A 381 7.84 -14.78 4.15
C LYS A 381 7.86 -13.28 4.39
N GLY A 382 8.76 -12.57 3.73
CA GLY A 382 8.83 -11.11 3.77
C GLY A 382 10.18 -10.60 3.31
N ILE A 383 10.30 -9.28 3.29
CA ILE A 383 11.49 -8.56 2.86
C ILE A 383 11.93 -7.65 4.02
N VAL A 384 13.24 -7.55 4.24
CA VAL A 384 13.85 -6.51 5.06
C VAL A 384 14.47 -5.47 4.14
N GLU A 385 14.25 -4.20 4.46
CA GLU A 385 14.86 -3.06 3.78
C GLU A 385 15.97 -2.48 4.66
N SER A 386 17.04 -2.03 4.03
CA SER A 386 18.12 -1.31 4.69
C SER A 386 17.81 0.18 4.90
N ASN A 387 18.69 0.86 5.62
CA ASN A 387 18.81 2.31 5.53
C ASN A 387 19.18 2.75 4.10
N THR A 388 18.85 3.99 3.77
CA THR A 388 19.28 4.62 2.53
C THR A 388 20.59 5.39 2.77
N ILE A 389 21.57 5.23 1.88
CA ILE A 389 22.81 6.04 1.91
C ILE A 389 22.81 7.05 0.78
N LYS A 390 23.34 8.25 1.04
CA LYS A 390 23.57 9.29 0.03
C LYS A 390 25.02 9.23 -0.48
N VAL A 391 25.17 9.43 -1.78
CA VAL A 391 26.43 9.25 -2.48
C VAL A 391 26.59 10.34 -3.54
N THR A 392 27.73 11.01 -3.52
CA THR A 392 28.16 11.90 -4.61
C THR A 392 29.06 11.13 -5.56
N VAL A 393 28.66 11.00 -6.82
CA VAL A 393 29.52 10.47 -7.88
C VAL A 393 30.32 11.62 -8.50
N ILE A 394 31.62 11.41 -8.68
CA ILE A 394 32.57 12.32 -9.33
C ILE A 394 33.27 11.61 -10.48
N ASP A 395 33.92 12.35 -11.37
CA ASP A 395 34.74 11.78 -12.44
C ASP A 395 35.97 10.99 -11.94
#